data_AF-A0A1C6RLR8-F1
#
_entry.id   AF-A0A1C6RLR8-F1
#
_cell.length_a   1.000
_cell.length_b   1.000
_cell.length_c   1.000
_cell.angle_alpha   90.00
_cell.angle_beta   90.00
_cell.angle_gamma   90.00
#
_symmetry.space_group_name_H-M   'P 1'
#
loop_
_entity.id
_entity.type
_entity.pdbx_description
1 polymer ?
#
loop_
_entity_poly.entity_id
_entity_poly.type
_entity_poly.pdbx_seq_one_letter_code
_entity_poly.pdbx_strand_id
1 'polypeptide(L)' 'MTESNHSPDVEPNAAELSEIEQELPLIEAEVLLLDAQIVVLTSDAGPTELDWQRLRRAQRRVLREARDLLAVRSADGRAA' A
#
# COMPACT_ATOMS: atom_id res chain seq x y z
N MET A 1 -34.73 2.32 9.64
CA MET A 1 -34.12 1.02 10.04
C MET A 1 -32.89 0.83 9.19
N THR A 2 -31.76 1.40 9.63
CA THR A 2 -30.44 1.13 9.08
C THR A 2 -29.70 0.50 10.25
N GLU A 3 -29.67 -0.83 10.29
CA GLU A 3 -28.75 -1.55 11.14
C GLU A 3 -27.34 -1.20 10.65
N SER A 4 -26.76 -0.15 11.24
CA SER A 4 -25.31 0.01 11.22
C SER A 4 -24.77 -1.19 11.98
N ASN A 5 -24.25 -2.16 11.25
CA ASN A 5 -23.57 -3.34 11.77
C ASN A 5 -22.22 -2.94 12.39
N HIS A 6 -22.25 -2.00 13.35
CA HIS A 6 -21.10 -1.63 14.15
C HIS A 6 -21.12 -2.51 15.39
N SER A 7 -20.53 -3.69 15.24
CA SER A 7 -20.17 -4.55 16.37
C SER A 7 -19.32 -3.72 17.35
N PRO A 8 -19.54 -3.81 18.67
CA PRO A 8 -18.88 -2.94 19.64
C PRO A 8 -17.36 -3.16 19.63
N ASP A 9 -16.60 -2.07 19.49
CA ASP A 9 -15.20 -1.83 19.86
C ASP A 9 -14.33 -3.07 20.19
N VAL A 10 -14.06 -3.93 19.20
CA VAL A 10 -12.95 -4.87 19.28
C VAL A 10 -11.72 -4.14 18.75
N GLU A 11 -10.91 -3.59 19.67
CA GLU A 11 -9.60 -3.06 19.31
C GLU A 11 -8.69 -4.21 18.85
N PRO A 12 -7.84 -3.98 17.82
CA PRO A 12 -6.83 -4.95 17.41
C PRO A 12 -5.93 -5.31 18.59
N ASN A 13 -5.67 -6.60 18.78
CA ASN A 13 -4.64 -7.04 19.70
C ASN A 13 -3.24 -6.69 19.15
N ALA A 14 -2.20 -6.81 19.96
CA ALA A 14 -0.84 -6.41 19.56
C ALA A 14 -0.29 -7.17 18.33
N ALA A 15 -0.69 -8.43 18.14
CA ALA A 15 -0.28 -9.20 16.96
C ALA A 15 -1.02 -8.71 15.70
N GLU A 16 -2.34 -8.49 15.80
CA GLU A 16 -3.14 -7.91 14.71
C GLU A 16 -2.66 -6.51 14.33
N LEU A 17 -2.27 -5.69 15.31
CA LEU A 17 -1.71 -4.37 15.06
C LEU A 17 -0.36 -4.44 14.35
N SER A 18 0.50 -5.38 14.75
CA SER A 18 1.78 -5.65 14.07
C SER A 18 1.59 -6.09 12.63
N GLU A 19 0.58 -6.91 12.33
CA GLU A 19 0.25 -7.30 10.95
C GLU A 19 -0.12 -6.08 10.09
N ILE A 20 -0.88 -5.13 10.63
CA ILE A 20 -1.21 -3.86 9.95
C ILE A 20 0.07 -3.02 9.73
N GLU A 21 0.94 -2.94 10.72
CA GLU A 21 2.24 -2.23 10.60
C GLU A 21 3.14 -2.82 9.50
N GLN A 22 3.06 -4.12 9.25
CA GLN A 22 3.79 -4.77 8.15
C GLN A 22 3.24 -4.40 6.77
N GLU A 23 1.95 -4.08 6.65
CA GLU A 23 1.31 -3.68 5.38
C GLU A 23 1.57 -2.22 5.01
N LEU A 24 1.79 -1.36 6.00
CA LEU A 24 1.97 0.09 5.85
C LEU A 24 2.99 0.49 4.75
N PRO A 25 4.19 -0.11 4.66
CA PRO A 25 5.15 0.22 3.61
C PRO A 25 4.64 -0.01 2.18
N LEU A 26 3.84 -1.06 1.97
CA LEU A 26 3.22 -1.34 0.67
C LEU A 26 2.12 -0.32 0.37
N ILE A 27 1.29 -0.01 1.35
CA ILE A 27 0.22 1.01 1.21
C ILE A 27 0.84 2.37 0.84
N GLU A 28 1.91 2.79 1.52
CA GLU A 28 2.61 4.03 1.18
C GLU A 28 3.18 4.01 -0.26
N ALA A 29 3.70 2.86 -0.70
CA ALA A 29 4.20 2.71 -2.06
C ALA A 29 3.08 2.85 -3.10
N GLU A 30 1.90 2.30 -2.82
CA GLU A 30 0.72 2.40 -3.67
C GLU A 30 0.17 3.82 -3.72
N VAL A 31 0.15 4.54 -2.60
CA VAL A 31 -0.21 5.97 -2.56
C VAL A 31 0.74 6.79 -3.44
N LEU A 32 2.05 6.57 -3.34
CA LEU A 32 3.03 7.26 -4.19
C LEU A 32 2.88 6.92 -5.68
N LEU A 33 2.47 5.69 -5.99
CA LEU A 33 2.13 5.30 -7.36
C LEU A 33 0.90 6.04 -7.85
N LEU A 34 -0.15 6.11 -7.02
CA LEU A 34 -1.36 6.85 -7.35
C LEU A 34 -1.08 8.33 -7.56
N ASP A 35 -0.27 8.96 -6.72
CA ASP A 35 0.15 10.36 -6.88
C ASP A 35 0.87 10.57 -8.22
N ALA A 36 1.80 9.68 -8.58
CA ALA A 36 2.50 9.76 -9.85
C ALA A 36 1.57 9.54 -11.06
N GLN A 37 0.57 8.66 -10.93
CA GLN A 37 -0.45 8.44 -11.96
C GLN A 37 -1.34 9.66 -12.12
N ILE A 38 -1.76 10.30 -11.03
CA ILE A 38 -2.56 11.53 -11.05
C ILE A 38 -1.82 12.60 -11.85
N VAL A 39 -0.54 12.86 -11.54
CA VAL A 39 0.27 13.86 -12.27
C VAL A 39 0.30 13.58 -13.78
N VAL A 40 0.48 12.32 -14.17
CA VAL A 40 0.50 11.92 -15.59
C VAL A 40 -0.87 12.12 -16.25
N LEU A 41 -1.96 11.80 -15.56
CA LEU A 41 -3.32 11.86 -16.11
C LEU A 41 -3.90 13.28 -16.16
N THR A 42 -3.48 14.16 -15.26
CA THR A 42 -4.04 15.50 -15.12
C THR A 42 -3.15 16.61 -15.67
N SER A 43 -2.05 16.28 -16.37
CA SER A 43 -1.18 17.29 -16.96
C SER A 43 -1.78 17.87 -18.24
N ASP A 44 -2.24 19.13 -18.17
CA ASP A 44 -2.81 19.86 -19.32
C ASP A 44 -1.83 19.99 -20.50
N ALA A 45 -0.53 20.16 -20.20
CA ALA A 45 0.53 20.27 -21.21
C ALA A 45 1.11 18.91 -21.62
N GLY A 46 0.64 17.82 -21.02
CA GLY A 46 1.19 16.47 -21.12
C GLY A 46 2.30 16.18 -20.09
N PRO A 47 2.62 14.90 -19.83
CA PRO A 47 3.59 14.52 -18.80
C PRO A 47 5.04 14.79 -19.23
N THR A 48 5.89 15.22 -18.30
CA THR A 48 7.32 15.38 -18.55
C THR A 48 8.08 14.06 -18.43
N GLU A 49 9.32 14.01 -18.93
CA GLU A 49 10.22 12.86 -18.73
C GLU A 49 10.45 12.53 -17.25
N LEU A 50 10.48 13.56 -16.40
CA LEU A 50 10.61 13.37 -14.96
C LEU A 50 9.38 12.69 -14.36
N ASP A 51 8.18 13.02 -14.84
CA ASP A 51 6.93 12.39 -14.40
C ASP A 51 6.89 10.91 -14.78
N TRP A 52 7.30 10.59 -16.00
CA TRP A 52 7.48 9.19 -16.42
C TRP A 52 8.52 8.45 -15.58
N GLN A 53 9.62 9.12 -15.21
CA GLN A 53 10.63 8.52 -14.34
C GLN A 53 10.10 8.29 -12.92
N ARG A 54 9.32 9.24 -12.37
CA ARG A 54 8.65 9.11 -11.07
C ARG A 54 7.66 7.95 -11.08
N LEU A 55 6.83 7.83 -12.11
CA LEU A 55 5.89 6.72 -12.27
C LEU A 55 6.61 5.37 -12.27
N ARG A 56 7.68 5.21 -13.06
CA ARG A 56 8.49 3.98 -13.10
C ARG A 56 9.12 3.65 -11.74
N ARG A 57 9.58 4.66 -11.00
CA ARG A 57 10.15 4.47 -9.65
C ARG A 57 9.08 4.01 -8.67
N ALA A 58 7.89 4.62 -8.71
CA ALA A 58 6.78 4.25 -7.84
C ALA A 58 6.30 2.81 -8.10
N GLN A 59 6.15 2.41 -9.38
CA GLN A 59 5.84 1.03 -9.76
C GLN A 59 6.87 0.03 -9.22
N ARG A 60 8.16 0.33 -9.36
CA ARG A 60 9.24 -0.52 -8.81
C ARG A 60 9.22 -0.58 -7.28
N ARG A 61 8.84 0.51 -6.61
CA ARG A 61 8.67 0.54 -5.16
C ARG A 61 7.55 -0.40 -4.74
N VAL A 62 6.36 -0.31 -5.34
CA VAL A 62 5.24 -1.21 -5.07
C VAL A 62 5.65 -2.68 -5.19
N LEU A 63 6.32 -3.06 -6.30
CA LEU A 63 6.77 -4.44 -6.49
C LEU A 63 7.77 -4.91 -5.41
N ARG A 64 8.66 -4.01 -4.95
CA ARG A 64 9.61 -4.33 -3.89
C ARG A 64 8.89 -4.53 -2.55
N GLU A 65 8.05 -3.58 -2.14
CA GLU A 65 7.34 -3.67 -0.86
C GLU A 65 6.36 -4.86 -0.84
N ALA A 66 5.71 -5.15 -1.97
CA ALA A 66 4.83 -6.32 -2.10
C ALA A 66 5.62 -7.63 -1.92
N ARG A 67 6.80 -7.73 -2.53
CA ARG A 67 7.69 -8.88 -2.34
C ARG A 67 8.12 -9.01 -0.87
N ASP A 68 8.46 -7.90 -0.23
CA ASP A 68 8.96 -7.90 1.14
C ASP A 68 7.84 -8.30 2.12
N LEU A 69 6.62 -7.80 1.94
CA LEU A 69 5.43 -8.23 2.71
C LEU A 69 5.14 -9.73 2.53
N LEU A 70 5.20 -10.24 1.29
CA LEU A 70 5.01 -11.67 1.02
C LEU A 70 6.08 -12.53 1.70
N ALA A 71 7.32 -12.05 1.77
CA ALA A 71 8.40 -12.75 2.44
C ALA A 71 8.15 -12.87 3.95
N VAL A 72 7.64 -11.80 4.58
CA VAL A 72 7.27 -11.80 6.01
C VAL A 72 6.11 -12.78 6.27
N ARG A 73 5.00 -12.67 5.52
CA ARG A 73 3.86 -13.59 5.67
C ARG A 73 4.22 -15.07 5.46
N SER A 74 5.15 -15.34 4.54
CA SER A 74 5.65 -16.70 4.30
C SER A 74 6.49 -17.25 5.44
N ALA A 75 7.13 -16.39 6.24
CA ALA A 75 7.86 -16.77 7.44
C ALA A 75 6.90 -17.07 8.60
N ASP A 76 5.88 -16.23 8.80
CA ASP A 76 4.87 -16.41 9.85
C ASP A 76 4.06 -17.71 9.64
N GLY A 77 3.68 -17.99 8.40
CA GLY A 77 2.99 -19.24 8.04
C GLY A 77 3.85 -20.52 8.14
N ARG A 78 5.18 -20.41 8.29
CA ARG A 78 6.06 -21.55 8.61
C ARG A 78 6.27 -21.76 10.11
N ALA A 79 5.95 -20.76 10.93
CA ALA A 79 6.08 -20.82 12.38
C ALA A 79 4.83 -21.39 13.06
N ALA A 80 3.71 -21.48 12.33
CA ALA A 80 2.46 -22.14 12.72
C ALA A 80 2.41 -23.61 12.25
#